data_AF-A0A7J9JKR7-F1
#
_entry.id   AF-A0A7J9JKR7-F1
#
_cell.length_a   1.000
_cell.length_b   1.000
_cell.length_c   1.000
_cell.angle_alpha   90.00
_cell.angle_beta   90.00
_cell.angle_gamma   90.00
#
_symmetry.space_group_name_H-M   'P 1'
#
loop_
_entity.id
_entity.type
_entity.pdbx_description
1 polymer ?
#
loop_
_entity_poly.entity_id
_entity_poly.type
_entity_poly.pdbx_seq_one_letter_code
_entity_poly.pdbx_strand_id
1 'polypeptide(L)'
;MGCTFSGFNAMYDAANGGGDVWINDIRFKIVRQLGEGGFAYVYLVKEVASDSSSISAGGLAKKVKSPSHLSDDGTYAMKKVLIQNNEQLELVREEIRVSSLFSHRNLLPLLDHAIISVKPTQEGSWNHEAYLLFPVHLDGTLLDNFKAMSAKNDFFSTSDVLQIFRQLCAGLEHMHSLEPPYAHNDVKPGNVLLTHRKGESPLAILMDFGSARPARRQIRSRSEALQLQEWASEHCAAPFRAPELWDCPSHADVDERTDIWALGCTLYAIM
;
A
#
# COMPACT_ATOMS: atom_id res chain seq x y z
N MET A 1 20.92 -35.07 -10.68
CA MET A 1 21.20 -34.00 -9.70
C MET A 1 19.92 -33.23 -9.46
N GLY A 2 19.12 -33.73 -8.53
CA GLY A 2 17.91 -33.08 -8.06
C GLY A 2 18.02 -33.02 -6.54
N CYS A 3 18.06 -31.81 -5.98
CA CYS A 3 17.98 -31.59 -4.55
C CYS A 3 16.59 -31.02 -4.25
N THR A 4 15.67 -31.91 -3.98
CA THR A 4 14.44 -31.64 -3.23
C THR A 4 14.84 -31.28 -1.80
N PHE A 5 14.80 -30.00 -1.43
CA PHE A 5 14.85 -29.61 -0.02
C PHE A 5 13.43 -29.61 0.54
N SER A 6 13.21 -30.60 1.39
CA SER A 6 12.02 -30.92 2.16
C SER A 6 11.58 -29.75 3.05
N GLY A 7 10.29 -29.38 2.92
CA GLY A 7 9.60 -28.38 3.73
C GLY A 7 9.31 -28.83 5.17
N PHE A 8 10.35 -29.10 5.96
CA PHE A 8 10.21 -29.49 7.37
C PHE A 8 10.82 -28.50 8.38
N ASN A 9 11.54 -27.45 7.93
CA ASN A 9 12.04 -26.39 8.81
C ASN A 9 11.23 -25.07 8.78
N ALA A 10 10.11 -25.02 8.05
CA ALA A 10 9.28 -23.82 7.94
C ALA A 10 8.10 -23.77 8.95
N MET A 11 7.94 -24.79 9.81
CA MET A 11 6.71 -25.01 10.57
C MET A 11 6.78 -24.69 12.07
N TYR A 12 7.71 -23.84 12.53
CA TYR A 12 7.69 -23.37 13.93
C TYR A 12 7.98 -21.87 14.17
N ASP A 13 8.31 -21.08 13.14
CA ASP A 13 8.68 -19.65 13.33
C ASP A 13 7.57 -18.64 12.97
N ALA A 14 6.41 -19.11 12.51
CA ALA A 14 5.39 -18.26 11.90
C ALA A 14 4.56 -17.40 12.88
N ALA A 15 4.73 -17.58 14.19
CA ALA A 15 4.02 -16.77 15.20
C ALA A 15 4.90 -15.76 15.95
N ASN A 16 6.24 -15.80 15.82
CA ASN A 16 7.17 -15.04 16.69
C ASN A 16 8.39 -14.43 15.98
N GLY A 17 8.29 -14.04 14.70
CA GLY A 17 9.32 -13.17 14.08
C GLY A 17 10.70 -13.80 13.90
N GLY A 18 10.77 -15.11 13.60
CA GLY A 18 12.03 -15.84 13.40
C GLY A 18 12.32 -16.30 11.96
N GLY A 19 11.36 -16.20 11.05
CA GLY A 19 11.44 -16.83 9.73
C GLY A 19 12.09 -15.97 8.63
N ASP A 20 12.77 -16.63 7.71
CA ASP A 20 13.19 -16.03 6.45
C ASP A 20 12.11 -16.22 5.38
N VAL A 21 12.00 -15.23 4.50
CA VAL A 21 11.07 -15.20 3.37
C VAL A 21 11.84 -14.91 2.10
N TRP A 22 11.42 -15.53 1.01
CA TRP A 22 11.98 -15.30 -0.32
C TRP A 22 10.97 -14.57 -1.18
N ILE A 23 11.39 -13.45 -1.75
CA ILE A 23 10.65 -12.75 -2.80
C ILE A 23 11.51 -12.84 -4.05
N ASN A 24 11.08 -13.68 -4.99
CA ASN A 24 11.90 -14.11 -6.12
C ASN A 24 13.25 -14.66 -5.63
N ASP A 25 14.37 -14.16 -6.15
CA ASP A 25 15.71 -14.61 -5.79
C ASP A 25 16.31 -13.90 -4.57
N ILE A 26 15.54 -13.06 -3.87
CA ILE A 26 16.04 -12.24 -2.77
C ILE A 26 15.50 -12.78 -1.44
N ARG A 27 16.42 -13.06 -0.51
CA ARG A 27 16.11 -13.52 0.84
C ARG A 27 15.99 -12.33 1.79
N PHE A 28 14.91 -12.32 2.56
CA PHE A 28 14.67 -11.37 3.62
C PHE A 28 14.45 -12.09 4.94
N LYS A 29 14.96 -11.52 6.03
CA LYS A 29 14.67 -11.95 7.39
C LYS A 29 13.52 -11.11 7.94
N ILE A 30 12.49 -11.75 8.50
CA ILE A 30 11.42 -11.04 9.20
C ILE A 30 11.97 -10.50 10.53
N VAL A 31 11.82 -9.20 10.77
CA VAL A 31 12.29 -8.54 11.99
C VAL A 31 11.18 -8.41 13.01
N ARG A 32 10.02 -7.86 12.62
CA ARG A 32 8.83 -7.70 13.46
C ARG A 32 7.59 -7.40 12.62
N GLN A 33 6.42 -7.62 13.17
CA GLN A 33 5.17 -7.15 12.57
C GLN A 33 5.00 -5.62 12.77
N LEU A 34 4.51 -4.94 11.75
CA LEU A 34 4.17 -3.51 11.75
C LEU A 34 2.66 -3.28 11.87
N GLY A 35 1.85 -4.17 11.31
CA GLY A 35 0.39 -4.08 11.37
C GLY A 35 -0.32 -5.29 10.77
N GLU A 36 -1.63 -5.35 10.93
CA GLU A 36 -2.51 -6.37 10.34
C GLU A 36 -3.88 -5.79 9.99
N GLY A 37 -4.54 -6.41 9.01
CA GLY A 37 -5.91 -6.11 8.62
C GLY A 37 -6.49 -7.22 7.75
N GLY A 38 -7.58 -7.84 8.21
CA GLY A 38 -8.22 -8.96 7.50
C GLY A 38 -7.24 -10.12 7.28
N PHE A 39 -6.97 -10.43 6.01
CA PHE A 39 -6.02 -11.48 5.58
C PHE A 39 -4.64 -10.94 5.21
N ALA A 40 -4.37 -9.66 5.49
CA ALA A 40 -3.11 -9.00 5.18
C ALA A 40 -2.32 -8.65 6.46
N TYR A 41 -1.02 -8.90 6.42
CA TYR A 41 -0.08 -8.65 7.51
C TYR A 41 1.09 -7.86 6.96
N VAL A 42 1.53 -6.83 7.67
CA VAL A 42 2.68 -6.02 7.27
C VAL A 42 3.83 -6.29 8.23
N TYR A 43 5.00 -6.62 7.68
CA TYR A 43 6.21 -6.90 8.45
C TYR A 43 7.33 -5.96 8.07
N LEU A 44 8.15 -5.60 9.05
CA LEU A 44 9.48 -5.08 8.83
C LEU A 44 10.39 -6.26 8.49
N VAL A 45 11.07 -6.18 7.35
CA VAL A 45 11.98 -7.21 6.88
C VAL A 45 13.35 -6.61 6.58
N LYS A 46 14.40 -7.41 6.68
CA LYS A 46 15.77 -7.01 6.36
C LYS A 46 16.35 -7.91 5.28
N GLU A 47 16.88 -7.31 4.22
CA GLU A 47 17.57 -8.05 3.16
C GLU A 47 18.79 -8.78 3.73
N VAL A 48 18.91 -10.07 3.41
CA VAL A 48 20.05 -10.89 3.80
C VAL A 48 21.04 -10.91 2.63
N ALA A 49 22.23 -10.36 2.83
CA ALA A 49 23.28 -10.36 1.80
C ALA A 49 23.64 -11.80 1.40
N SER A 50 23.69 -12.07 0.09
CA SER A 50 24.23 -13.33 -0.41
C SER A 50 25.75 -13.33 -0.29
N ASP A 51 26.35 -14.41 0.21
CA ASP A 51 27.80 -14.60 0.47
C ASP A 51 28.72 -14.47 -0.78
N SER A 52 28.21 -14.04 -1.94
CA SER A 52 28.98 -13.79 -3.15
C SER A 52 29.57 -12.36 -3.20
N SER A 53 30.67 -12.18 -2.47
CA SER A 53 31.80 -11.29 -2.81
C SER A 53 31.50 -9.92 -3.47
N SER A 54 30.67 -9.07 -2.86
CA SER A 54 30.81 -7.60 -2.97
C SER A 54 29.99 -6.91 -1.87
N ILE A 55 30.64 -6.04 -1.10
CA ILE A 55 30.06 -5.28 0.03
C ILE A 55 29.21 -4.09 -0.46
N SER A 56 28.62 -4.15 -1.65
CA SER A 56 27.85 -3.02 -2.19
C SER A 56 26.83 -3.46 -3.21
N ALA A 57 25.56 -3.18 -2.90
CA ALA A 57 24.33 -3.46 -3.64
C ALA A 57 23.77 -4.88 -3.42
N GLY A 58 22.83 -4.99 -2.46
CA GLY A 58 21.93 -6.14 -2.34
C GLY A 58 21.22 -6.47 -3.65
N GLY A 59 20.67 -7.68 -3.75
CA GLY A 59 19.94 -8.15 -4.95
C GLY A 59 18.82 -7.20 -5.35
N LEU A 60 18.20 -6.51 -4.38
CA LEU A 60 17.15 -5.52 -4.64
C LEU A 60 17.68 -4.24 -5.30
N ALA A 61 18.88 -3.78 -4.90
CA ALA A 61 19.50 -2.57 -5.45
C ALA A 61 19.80 -2.68 -6.95
N LYS A 62 19.92 -3.90 -7.48
CA LYS A 62 20.07 -4.16 -8.93
C LYS A 62 18.75 -4.06 -9.70
N LYS A 63 17.60 -4.17 -9.03
CA LYS A 63 16.25 -4.17 -9.62
C LYS A 63 15.54 -2.81 -9.52
N VAL A 64 15.78 -2.06 -8.44
CA VAL A 64 15.04 -0.83 -8.16
C VAL A 64 15.58 0.33 -9.00
N LYS A 65 14.66 1.03 -9.68
CA LYS A 65 14.99 2.15 -10.59
C LYS A 65 15.46 3.42 -9.87
N SER A 66 14.97 3.67 -8.65
CA SER A 66 15.33 4.86 -7.88
C SER A 66 16.04 4.48 -6.58
N PRO A 67 17.32 4.85 -6.42
CA PRO A 67 18.08 4.61 -5.19
C PRO A 67 17.42 5.22 -3.94
N SER A 68 16.60 6.27 -4.09
CA SER A 68 15.90 6.93 -2.98
C SER A 68 14.89 6.05 -2.26
N HIS A 69 14.54 4.90 -2.83
CA HIS A 69 13.60 3.94 -2.25
C HIS A 69 14.29 2.78 -1.52
N LEU A 70 15.62 2.72 -1.59
CA LEU A 70 16.42 1.74 -0.86
C LEU A 70 16.70 2.29 0.54
N SER A 71 16.52 1.45 1.56
CA SER A 71 16.98 1.80 2.90
C SER A 71 18.49 1.57 3.02
N ASP A 72 19.19 2.50 3.65
CA ASP A 72 20.64 2.41 3.88
C ASP A 72 21.04 1.15 4.67
N ASP A 73 20.15 0.69 5.56
CA ASP A 73 20.37 -0.48 6.42
C ASP A 73 19.77 -1.79 5.84
N GLY A 74 19.22 -1.73 4.62
CA GLY A 74 18.59 -2.85 3.93
C GLY A 74 17.24 -3.28 4.51
N THR A 75 16.54 -2.41 5.24
CA THR A 75 15.20 -2.69 5.76
C THR A 75 14.08 -2.22 4.82
N TYR A 76 12.98 -2.98 4.81
CA TYR A 76 11.82 -2.78 3.95
C TYR A 76 10.52 -3.16 4.66
N ALA A 77 9.40 -2.70 4.13
CA ALA A 77 8.08 -3.15 4.55
C ALA A 77 7.58 -4.22 3.59
N MET A 78 7.15 -5.36 4.12
CA MET A 78 6.60 -6.47 3.34
C MET A 78 5.14 -6.72 3.75
N LYS A 79 4.21 -6.56 2.82
CA LYS A 79 2.81 -6.96 2.98
C LYS A 79 2.68 -8.43 2.54
N LYS A 80 2.30 -9.30 3.48
CA LYS A 80 1.92 -10.69 3.23
C LYS A 80 0.39 -10.79 3.18
N VAL A 81 -0.16 -11.37 2.13
CA VAL A 81 -1.61 -11.58 1.95
C VAL A 81 -1.90 -13.09 1.85
N LEU A 82 -2.81 -13.59 2.69
CA LEU A 82 -3.30 -14.97 2.61
C LEU A 82 -4.49 -15.03 1.65
N ILE A 83 -4.45 -15.94 0.67
CA ILE A 83 -5.43 -16.00 -0.43
C ILE A 83 -6.17 -17.34 -0.42
N GLN A 84 -7.48 -17.26 -0.19
CA GLN A 84 -8.37 -18.41 -0.02
C GLN A 84 -9.09 -18.82 -1.30
N ASN A 85 -9.43 -17.85 -2.15
CA ASN A 85 -10.21 -18.08 -3.36
C ASN A 85 -9.66 -17.29 -4.56
N ASN A 86 -10.20 -17.57 -5.75
CA ASN A 86 -9.76 -16.92 -6.99
C ASN A 86 -10.11 -15.43 -7.04
N GLU A 87 -11.20 -15.00 -6.40
CA GLU A 87 -11.60 -13.58 -6.37
C GLU A 87 -10.54 -12.74 -5.63
N GLN A 88 -10.11 -13.19 -4.45
CA GLN A 88 -9.01 -12.57 -3.70
C GLN A 88 -7.70 -12.57 -4.49
N LEU A 89 -7.41 -13.64 -5.23
CA LEU A 89 -6.22 -13.72 -6.08
C LEU A 89 -6.22 -12.63 -7.16
N GLU A 90 -7.37 -12.44 -7.82
CA GLU A 90 -7.51 -11.41 -8.85
C GLU A 90 -7.45 -9.99 -8.25
N LEU A 91 -8.00 -9.76 -7.07
CA LEU A 91 -7.85 -8.48 -6.36
C LEU A 91 -6.38 -8.16 -6.05
N VAL A 92 -5.62 -9.13 -5.56
CA VAL A 92 -4.18 -8.94 -5.30
C VAL A 92 -3.38 -8.72 -6.59
N ARG A 93 -3.70 -9.44 -7.66
CA ARG A 93 -3.08 -9.23 -8.99
C ARG A 93 -3.36 -7.83 -9.51
N GLU A 94 -4.59 -7.35 -9.34
CA GLU A 94 -4.97 -6.01 -9.75
C GLU A 94 -4.27 -4.95 -8.89
N GLU A 95 -4.16 -5.13 -7.57
CA GLU A 95 -3.39 -4.23 -6.69
C GLU A 95 -1.92 -4.13 -7.13
N ILE A 96 -1.28 -5.28 -7.43
CA ILE A 96 0.10 -5.34 -7.95
C ILE A 96 0.20 -4.60 -9.29
N ARG A 97 -0.71 -4.89 -10.22
CA ARG A 97 -0.73 -4.28 -11.55
C ARG A 97 -0.88 -2.77 -11.44
N VAL A 98 -1.85 -2.29 -10.68
CA VAL A 98 -2.13 -0.86 -10.50
C VAL A 98 -0.98 -0.16 -9.79
N SER A 99 -0.44 -0.74 -8.71
CA SER A 99 0.73 -0.18 -8.01
C SER A 99 1.94 -0.02 -8.93
N SER A 100 2.12 -0.90 -9.92
CA SER A 100 3.21 -0.83 -10.88
C SER A 100 3.09 0.29 -11.91
N LEU A 101 1.89 0.89 -12.06
CA LEU A 101 1.66 2.01 -12.99
C LEU A 101 2.23 3.33 -12.49
N PHE A 102 2.38 3.48 -11.18
CA PHE A 102 2.69 4.76 -10.56
C PHE A 102 4.18 4.91 -10.27
N SER A 103 4.76 6.04 -10.68
CA SER A 103 6.14 6.38 -10.38
C SER A 103 6.23 7.86 -10.01
N HIS A 104 6.05 8.15 -8.73
CA HIS A 104 6.04 9.50 -8.21
C HIS A 104 6.51 9.54 -6.75
N ARG A 105 7.22 10.60 -6.36
CA ARG A 105 7.80 10.74 -5.01
C ARG A 105 6.78 10.72 -3.86
N ASN A 106 5.53 11.06 -4.16
CA ASN A 106 4.43 11.12 -3.20
C ASN A 106 3.45 9.93 -3.31
N LEU A 107 3.82 8.89 -4.06
CA LEU A 107 3.08 7.63 -4.17
C LEU A 107 4.00 6.48 -3.76
N LEU A 108 3.54 5.55 -2.92
CA LEU A 108 4.37 4.47 -2.42
C LEU A 108 4.71 3.48 -3.54
N PRO A 109 5.98 3.30 -3.93
CA PRO A 109 6.33 2.42 -5.03
C PRO A 109 6.32 0.95 -4.58
N LEU A 110 5.82 0.06 -5.44
CA LEU A 110 6.02 -1.38 -5.32
C LEU A 110 7.44 -1.74 -5.79
N LEU A 111 8.29 -2.26 -4.91
CA LEU A 111 9.69 -2.60 -5.21
C LEU A 111 9.84 -3.97 -5.84
N ASP A 112 9.17 -4.97 -5.28
CA ASP A 112 9.12 -6.34 -5.80
C ASP A 112 7.85 -7.03 -5.29
N HIS A 113 7.49 -8.15 -5.91
CA HIS A 113 6.38 -8.98 -5.46
C HIS A 113 6.57 -10.45 -5.82
N ALA A 114 5.85 -11.32 -5.13
CA ALA A 114 5.74 -12.74 -5.47
C ALA A 114 4.37 -13.27 -5.08
N ILE A 115 3.81 -14.18 -5.89
CA ILE A 115 2.64 -14.98 -5.53
C ILE A 115 3.07 -16.43 -5.57
N ILE A 116 2.91 -17.14 -4.45
CA ILE A 116 3.30 -18.54 -4.33
C ILE A 116 2.08 -19.39 -4.00
N SER A 117 2.02 -20.60 -4.56
CA SER A 117 1.06 -21.61 -4.13
C SER A 117 1.54 -22.27 -2.85
N VAL A 118 0.65 -22.43 -1.88
CA VAL A 118 0.94 -23.09 -0.61
C VAL A 118 0.07 -24.33 -0.45
N LYS A 119 0.62 -25.34 0.25
CA LYS A 119 -0.16 -26.53 0.58
C LYS A 119 -1.19 -26.15 1.64
N PRO A 120 -2.45 -26.60 1.53
CA PRO A 120 -3.45 -26.41 2.58
C PRO A 120 -2.90 -26.93 3.90
N THR A 121 -2.96 -26.11 4.95
CA THR A 121 -2.55 -26.51 6.31
C THR A 121 -3.77 -26.99 7.08
N GLN A 122 -3.56 -27.71 8.19
CA GLN A 122 -4.67 -28.12 9.07
C GLN A 122 -5.35 -26.92 9.76
N GLU A 123 -4.68 -25.76 9.82
CA GLU A 123 -5.14 -24.53 10.48
C GLU A 123 -5.83 -23.55 9.51
N GLY A 124 -5.79 -23.76 8.20
CA GLY A 124 -6.62 -22.96 7.28
C GLY A 124 -6.58 -23.34 5.81
N SER A 125 -7.61 -22.87 5.12
CA SER A 125 -7.91 -23.15 3.71
C SER A 125 -7.44 -22.03 2.78
N TRP A 126 -6.17 -21.60 2.89
CA TRP A 126 -5.57 -20.73 1.87
C TRP A 126 -4.66 -21.55 0.96
N ASN A 127 -4.72 -21.24 -0.33
CA ASN A 127 -4.03 -21.99 -1.38
C ASN A 127 -2.91 -21.17 -2.02
N HIS A 128 -2.91 -19.85 -1.82
CA HIS A 128 -1.85 -18.96 -2.25
C HIS A 128 -1.45 -17.99 -1.14
N GLU A 129 -0.22 -17.51 -1.21
CA GLU A 129 0.27 -16.37 -0.45
C GLU A 129 0.87 -15.35 -1.42
N ALA A 130 0.60 -14.07 -1.20
CA ALA A 130 1.25 -12.99 -1.93
C ALA A 130 2.14 -12.17 -1.00
N TYR A 131 3.28 -11.73 -1.54
CA TYR A 131 4.27 -10.91 -0.88
C TYR A 131 4.48 -9.66 -1.73
N LEU A 132 4.24 -8.48 -1.16
CA LEU A 132 4.47 -7.19 -1.81
C LEU A 132 5.50 -6.42 -0.98
N LEU A 133 6.58 -5.95 -1.62
CA LEU A 133 7.70 -5.28 -0.97
C LEU A 133 7.68 -3.78 -1.27
N PHE A 134 7.83 -2.97 -0.22
CA PHE A 134 7.77 -1.51 -0.28
C PHE A 134 8.94 -0.89 0.49
N PRO A 135 9.29 0.38 0.22
CA PRO A 135 10.14 1.15 1.12
C PRO A 135 9.51 1.24 2.50
N VAL A 136 10.33 1.17 3.55
CA VAL A 136 9.84 1.29 4.92
C VAL A 136 9.75 2.76 5.34
N HIS A 137 8.61 3.14 5.94
CA HIS A 137 8.39 4.45 6.53
C HIS A 137 7.99 4.27 8.01
N LEU A 138 8.95 4.44 8.93
CA LEU A 138 8.79 4.10 10.35
C LEU A 138 8.10 5.18 11.18
N ASP A 139 7.96 6.39 10.64
CA ASP A 139 7.25 7.49 11.33
C ASP A 139 5.73 7.31 11.30
N GLY A 140 5.24 6.22 10.70
CA GLY A 140 3.83 5.85 10.69
C GLY A 140 2.98 6.68 9.73
N THR A 141 1.67 6.57 9.90
CA THR A 141 0.70 7.27 9.06
C THR A 141 0.43 8.68 9.58
N LEU A 142 -0.15 9.53 8.74
CA LEU A 142 -0.66 10.84 9.11
C LEU A 142 -1.70 10.73 10.23
N LEU A 143 -2.52 9.67 10.22
CA LEU A 143 -3.45 9.36 11.31
C LEU A 143 -2.73 9.06 12.65
N ASP A 144 -1.65 8.26 12.61
CA ASP A 144 -0.88 7.92 13.81
C ASP A 144 -0.21 9.16 14.41
N ASN A 145 0.37 10.00 13.56
CA ASN A 145 0.99 11.26 13.97
C ASN A 145 -0.05 12.21 14.56
N PHE A 146 -1.19 12.39 13.89
CA PHE A 146 -2.29 13.21 14.40
C PHE A 146 -2.78 12.74 15.78
N LYS A 147 -2.99 11.43 15.97
CA LYS A 147 -3.38 10.86 17.27
C LYS A 147 -2.31 11.11 18.35
N ALA A 148 -1.04 10.93 18.02
CA ALA A 148 0.07 11.13 18.94
C ALA A 148 0.24 12.60 19.36
N MET A 149 0.00 13.54 18.44
CA MET A 149 0.02 14.99 18.71
C MET A 149 -1.19 15.42 19.52
N SER A 150 -2.39 14.96 19.14
CA SER A 150 -3.64 15.25 19.86
C SER A 150 -3.59 14.79 21.32
N ALA A 151 -3.00 13.61 21.60
CA ALA A 151 -2.79 13.12 22.95
C ALA A 151 -1.90 14.03 23.82
N LYS A 152 -1.10 14.90 23.18
CA LYS A 152 -0.24 15.90 23.82
C LYS A 152 -0.81 17.32 23.72
N ASN A 153 -2.03 17.48 23.21
CA ASN A 153 -2.65 18.77 22.89
C ASN A 153 -1.77 19.63 21.95
N ASP A 154 -1.16 18.96 20.97
CA ASP A 154 -0.31 19.54 19.93
C ASP A 154 -0.93 19.32 18.55
N PHE A 155 -0.52 20.13 17.57
CA PHE A 155 -1.10 20.16 16.22
C PHE A 155 -0.02 20.39 15.17
N PHE A 156 -0.27 19.91 13.94
CA PHE A 156 0.60 20.27 12.83
C PHE A 156 0.63 21.78 12.65
N SER A 157 1.80 22.33 12.38
CA SER A 157 1.89 23.74 12.00
C SER A 157 1.15 23.97 10.68
N THR A 158 0.59 25.16 10.47
CA THR A 158 -0.05 25.50 9.18
C THR A 158 0.89 25.29 8.00
N SER A 159 2.19 25.53 8.20
CA SER A 159 3.21 25.25 7.18
C SER A 159 3.26 23.76 6.84
N ASP A 160 3.32 22.88 7.84
CA ASP A 160 3.37 21.43 7.61
C ASP A 160 2.09 20.92 6.97
N VAL A 161 0.92 21.39 7.40
CA VAL A 161 -0.38 21.05 6.79
C VAL A 161 -0.37 21.41 5.30
N LEU A 162 0.05 22.62 4.94
CA LEU A 162 0.13 23.05 3.54
C LEU A 162 1.16 22.25 2.73
N GLN A 163 2.29 21.87 3.34
CA GLN A 163 3.30 21.04 2.67
C GLN A 163 2.82 19.60 2.45
N ILE A 164 2.12 19.02 3.41
CA ILE A 164 1.48 17.70 3.28
C ILE A 164 0.42 17.77 2.18
N PHE A 165 -0.47 18.76 2.23
CA PHE A 165 -1.54 18.94 1.23
C PHE A 165 -0.99 19.08 -0.19
N ARG A 166 0.01 19.95 -0.39
CA ARG A 166 0.67 20.13 -1.69
C ARG A 166 1.26 18.82 -2.22
N GLN A 167 1.85 18.01 -1.36
CA GLN A 167 2.44 16.73 -1.74
C GLN A 167 1.40 15.68 -2.13
N LEU A 168 0.26 15.64 -1.43
CA LEU A 168 -0.86 14.78 -1.80
C LEU A 168 -1.49 15.22 -3.13
N CYS A 169 -1.63 16.54 -3.37
CA CYS A 169 -2.05 17.06 -4.67
C CYS A 169 -1.13 16.59 -5.80
N ALA A 170 0.19 16.67 -5.62
CA ALA A 170 1.15 16.21 -6.64
C ALA A 170 1.06 14.69 -6.90
N GLY A 171 0.82 13.89 -5.86
CA GLY A 171 0.59 12.45 -6.01
C GLY A 171 -0.70 12.14 -6.79
N LEU A 172 -1.80 12.80 -6.45
CA LEU A 172 -3.08 12.63 -7.13
C LEU A 172 -3.05 13.15 -8.57
N GLU A 173 -2.43 14.30 -8.81
CA GLU A 173 -2.20 14.83 -10.16
C GLU A 173 -1.47 13.82 -11.05
N HIS A 174 -0.46 13.13 -10.53
CA HIS A 174 0.22 12.07 -11.26
C HIS A 174 -0.73 10.92 -11.64
N MET A 175 -1.58 10.45 -10.73
CA MET A 175 -2.56 9.38 -11.02
C MET A 175 -3.65 9.84 -12.01
N HIS A 176 -4.13 11.08 -11.84
CA HIS A 176 -5.22 11.67 -12.61
C HIS A 176 -4.78 12.09 -14.02
N SER A 177 -3.48 12.24 -14.27
CA SER A 177 -2.91 12.60 -15.59
C SER A 177 -2.49 11.41 -16.46
N LEU A 178 -2.65 10.17 -15.96
CA LEU A 178 -2.42 8.97 -16.77
C LEU A 178 -3.45 8.83 -17.88
N GLU A 179 -3.14 7.98 -18.87
CA GLU A 179 -4.06 7.59 -19.93
C GLU A 179 -4.24 6.05 -19.93
N PRO A 180 -5.39 5.53 -19.46
CA PRO A 180 -6.51 6.26 -18.87
C PRO A 180 -6.19 6.81 -17.46
N PRO A 181 -6.91 7.84 -16.98
CA PRO A 181 -6.71 8.39 -15.64
C PRO A 181 -7.17 7.40 -14.58
N TYR A 182 -6.46 7.36 -13.45
CA TYR A 182 -6.80 6.51 -12.30
C TYR A 182 -7.21 7.34 -11.10
N ALA A 183 -8.24 6.91 -10.38
CA ALA A 183 -8.63 7.46 -9.08
C ALA A 183 -8.20 6.50 -7.98
N HIS A 184 -7.79 7.04 -6.82
CA HIS A 184 -7.39 6.26 -5.65
C HIS A 184 -8.58 5.68 -4.90
N ASN A 185 -9.68 6.44 -4.78
CA ASN A 185 -10.94 6.09 -4.12
C ASN A 185 -10.88 5.79 -2.60
N ASP A 186 -9.73 5.96 -1.95
CA ASP A 186 -9.59 5.72 -0.50
C ASP A 186 -8.54 6.66 0.12
N VAL A 187 -8.51 7.92 -0.32
CA VAL A 187 -7.65 8.95 0.27
C VAL A 187 -8.15 9.28 1.68
N LYS A 188 -7.32 9.02 2.68
CA LYS A 188 -7.61 9.27 4.10
C LYS A 188 -6.31 9.39 4.90
N PRO A 189 -6.29 10.01 6.09
CA PRO A 189 -5.08 10.10 6.91
C PRO A 189 -4.41 8.76 7.21
N GLY A 190 -5.17 7.66 7.28
CA GLY A 190 -4.62 6.31 7.49
C GLY A 190 -3.85 5.74 6.29
N ASN A 191 -4.04 6.30 5.10
CA ASN A 191 -3.37 5.86 3.86
C ASN A 191 -2.28 6.85 3.42
N VAL A 192 -1.85 7.75 4.30
CA VAL A 192 -0.75 8.69 4.05
C VAL A 192 0.38 8.37 5.01
N LEU A 193 1.50 7.87 4.50
CA LEU A 193 2.73 7.70 5.28
C LEU A 193 3.45 9.04 5.42
N LEU A 194 4.08 9.26 6.57
CA LEU A 194 4.96 10.38 6.80
C LEU A 194 6.42 9.93 6.91
N THR A 195 7.34 10.82 6.55
CA THR A 195 8.77 10.67 6.84
C THR A 195 9.35 12.02 7.20
N HIS A 196 9.91 12.11 8.40
CA HIS A 196 10.55 13.29 8.92
C HIS A 196 12.05 13.20 8.67
N ARG A 197 12.59 14.28 8.10
CA ARG A 197 14.03 14.47 7.95
C ARG A 197 14.42 15.73 8.70
N LYS A 198 15.57 15.69 9.36
CA LYS A 198 16.03 16.80 10.20
C LYS A 198 16.18 18.06 9.34
N GLY A 199 15.40 19.09 9.66
CA GLY A 199 15.43 20.38 8.97
C GLY A 199 14.62 20.45 7.68
N GLU A 200 13.85 19.41 7.35
CA GLU A 200 12.95 19.40 6.19
C GLU A 200 11.49 19.27 6.66
N SER A 201 10.55 19.75 5.84
CA SER A 201 9.13 19.48 6.05
C SER A 201 8.83 17.98 5.89
N PRO A 202 7.79 17.45 6.55
CA PRO A 202 7.42 16.05 6.44
C PRO A 202 7.18 15.64 4.98
N LEU A 203 7.79 14.54 4.55
CA LEU A 203 7.49 13.91 3.28
C LEU A 203 6.20 13.10 3.43
N ALA A 204 5.16 13.44 2.67
CA ALA A 204 3.89 12.72 2.65
C ALA A 204 3.82 11.78 1.44
N ILE A 205 3.45 10.52 1.67
CA ILE A 205 3.41 9.48 0.63
C ILE A 205 2.07 8.76 0.72
N LEU A 206 1.29 8.82 -0.34
CA LEU A 206 0.02 8.10 -0.45
C LEU A 206 0.29 6.62 -0.72
N MET A 207 -0.42 5.74 -0.01
CA MET A 207 -0.30 4.28 -0.10
C MET A 207 -1.67 3.62 -0.24
N ASP A 208 -1.67 2.31 -0.45
CA ASP A 208 -2.85 1.45 -0.54
C ASP A 208 -3.70 1.67 -1.80
N PHE A 209 -3.22 1.13 -2.91
CA PHE A 209 -3.88 1.20 -4.21
C PHE A 209 -4.90 0.07 -4.44
N GLY A 210 -5.31 -0.67 -3.41
CA GLY A 210 -6.27 -1.77 -3.54
C GLY A 210 -7.66 -1.34 -4.05
N SER A 211 -8.04 -0.09 -3.80
CA SER A 211 -9.29 0.51 -4.30
C SER A 211 -9.10 1.37 -5.56
N ALA A 212 -7.86 1.47 -6.06
CA ALA A 212 -7.56 2.31 -7.20
C ALA A 212 -8.03 1.67 -8.50
N ARG A 213 -8.68 2.45 -9.37
CA ARG A 213 -9.23 1.99 -10.65
C ARG A 213 -9.30 3.13 -11.68
N PRO A 214 -9.56 2.85 -12.97
CA PRO A 214 -9.82 3.90 -13.95
C PRO A 214 -10.90 4.87 -13.44
N ALA A 215 -10.57 6.17 -13.46
CA ALA A 215 -11.33 7.20 -12.77
C ALA A 215 -12.69 7.49 -13.40
N ARG A 216 -12.70 7.62 -14.73
CA ARG A 216 -13.86 8.13 -15.48
C ARG A 216 -14.82 6.99 -15.81
N ARG A 217 -16.00 7.02 -15.18
CA ARG A 217 -17.07 6.06 -15.40
C ARG A 217 -18.33 6.77 -15.85
N GLN A 218 -18.82 6.36 -17.00
CA GLN A 218 -20.10 6.77 -17.55
C GLN A 218 -21.20 5.88 -16.95
N ILE A 219 -22.08 6.46 -16.14
CA ILE A 219 -23.25 5.76 -15.61
C ILE A 219 -24.42 6.02 -16.56
N ARG A 220 -25.00 4.97 -17.11
CA ARG A 220 -26.05 5.03 -18.15
C ARG A 220 -27.32 4.27 -17.77
N SER A 221 -27.36 3.67 -16.58
CA SER A 221 -28.54 3.00 -16.06
C SER A 221 -28.60 3.03 -14.54
N ARG A 222 -29.78 2.79 -13.96
CA ARG A 222 -29.93 2.62 -12.51
C ARG A 222 -29.15 1.42 -11.98
N SER A 223 -29.06 0.34 -12.76
CA SER A 223 -28.29 -0.85 -12.39
C SER A 223 -26.81 -0.53 -12.25
N GLU A 224 -26.21 0.21 -13.20
CA GLU A 224 -24.83 0.65 -13.10
C GLU A 224 -24.58 1.58 -11.90
N ALA A 225 -25.53 2.46 -11.61
CA ALA A 225 -25.46 3.34 -10.44
C ALA A 225 -25.45 2.54 -9.13
N LEU A 226 -26.31 1.53 -9.00
CA LEU A 226 -26.35 0.65 -7.83
C LEU A 226 -25.07 -0.16 -7.68
N GLN A 227 -24.54 -0.72 -8.77
CA GLN A 227 -23.24 -1.43 -8.75
C GLN A 227 -22.09 -0.52 -8.31
N LEU A 228 -22.08 0.74 -8.76
CA LEU A 228 -21.08 1.71 -8.32
C LEU A 228 -21.21 1.99 -6.82
N GLN A 229 -22.44 2.17 -6.33
CA GLN A 229 -22.73 2.45 -4.93
C GLN A 229 -22.34 1.27 -4.02
N GLU A 230 -22.69 0.04 -4.41
CA GLU A 230 -22.31 -1.20 -3.71
C GLU A 230 -20.78 -1.33 -3.67
N TRP A 231 -20.11 -1.17 -4.81
CA TRP A 231 -18.65 -1.18 -4.85
C TRP A 231 -18.03 -0.12 -3.93
N ALA A 232 -18.52 1.13 -3.97
CA ALA A 232 -18.00 2.20 -3.12
C ALA A 232 -18.27 1.93 -1.64
N SER A 233 -19.34 1.19 -1.32
CA SER A 233 -19.67 0.78 0.04
C SER A 233 -18.60 -0.10 0.67
N GLU A 234 -17.96 -0.93 -0.15
CA GLU A 234 -16.92 -1.90 0.24
C GLU A 234 -15.50 -1.32 0.16
N HIS A 235 -15.24 -0.41 -0.79
CA HIS A 235 -13.88 0.01 -1.17
C HIS A 235 -13.50 1.43 -0.71
N CYS A 236 -14.47 2.28 -0.38
CA CYS A 236 -14.22 3.66 0.04
C CYS A 236 -14.53 3.82 1.53
N ALA A 237 -13.60 4.37 2.32
CA ALA A 237 -13.87 4.68 3.73
C ALA A 237 -15.04 5.67 3.88
N ALA A 238 -16.09 5.27 4.59
CA ALA A 238 -17.34 6.03 4.70
C ALA A 238 -17.16 7.53 5.09
N PRO A 239 -16.29 7.91 6.05
CA PRO A 239 -16.11 9.33 6.40
C PRO A 239 -15.46 10.19 5.31
N PHE A 240 -14.80 9.57 4.34
CA PHE A 240 -14.06 10.24 3.25
C PHE A 240 -14.74 10.04 1.89
N ARG A 241 -15.85 9.28 1.85
CA ARG A 241 -16.57 8.95 0.62
C ARG A 241 -17.32 10.16 0.08
N ALA A 242 -17.07 10.47 -1.19
CA ALA A 242 -17.71 11.56 -1.91
C ALA A 242 -19.25 11.39 -2.01
N PRO A 243 -20.03 12.48 -1.99
CA PRO A 243 -21.50 12.41 -1.97
C PRO A 243 -22.09 11.67 -3.17
N GLU A 244 -21.51 11.81 -4.36
CA GLU A 244 -21.91 11.12 -5.58
C GLU A 244 -21.70 9.59 -5.53
N LEU A 245 -20.98 9.09 -4.52
CA LEU A 245 -20.81 7.66 -4.25
C LEU A 245 -21.77 7.12 -3.17
N TRP A 246 -22.52 8.00 -2.49
CA TRP A 246 -23.56 7.62 -1.53
C TRP A 246 -24.92 7.44 -2.19
N ASP A 247 -25.31 8.43 -3.00
CA ASP A 247 -26.50 8.37 -3.85
C ASP A 247 -26.06 8.51 -5.30
N CYS A 248 -25.68 7.37 -5.90
CA CYS A 248 -25.14 7.37 -7.25
C CYS A 248 -26.21 7.79 -8.27
N PRO A 249 -26.03 8.93 -8.98
CA PRO A 249 -27.00 9.39 -9.96
C PRO A 249 -27.09 8.42 -11.14
N SER A 250 -28.31 8.16 -11.60
CA SER A 250 -28.53 7.47 -12.87
C SER A 250 -28.33 8.47 -14.02
N HIS A 251 -27.56 8.13 -15.04
CA HIS A 251 -27.24 9.01 -16.18
C HIS A 251 -26.32 10.20 -15.84
N ALA A 252 -25.21 9.95 -15.15
CA ALA A 252 -24.16 10.93 -14.91
C ALA A 252 -22.77 10.34 -15.14
N ASP A 253 -21.77 11.21 -15.17
CA ASP A 253 -20.37 10.81 -15.23
C ASP A 253 -19.75 11.02 -13.85
N VAL A 254 -19.11 9.97 -13.35
CA VAL A 254 -18.29 10.01 -12.13
C VAL A 254 -16.83 9.92 -12.55
N ASP A 255 -15.98 10.73 -11.95
CA ASP A 255 -14.59 10.88 -12.35
C ASP A 255 -13.65 11.05 -11.14
N GLU A 256 -12.39 11.38 -11.40
CA GLU A 256 -11.32 11.54 -10.41
C GLU A 256 -11.61 12.58 -9.32
N ARG A 257 -12.65 13.42 -9.46
CA ARG A 257 -13.02 14.43 -8.45
C ARG A 257 -13.50 13.81 -7.13
N THR A 258 -13.83 12.52 -7.11
CA THR A 258 -14.09 11.78 -5.86
C THR A 258 -12.89 11.82 -4.91
N ASP A 259 -11.66 11.76 -5.44
CA ASP A 259 -10.44 11.89 -4.64
C ASP A 259 -10.25 13.30 -4.10
N ILE A 260 -10.73 14.34 -4.80
CA ILE A 260 -10.61 15.73 -4.36
C ILE A 260 -11.50 15.98 -3.14
N TRP A 261 -12.71 15.38 -3.10
CA TRP A 261 -13.53 15.38 -1.90
C TRP A 261 -12.81 14.71 -0.73
N ALA A 262 -12.30 13.49 -0.94
CA ALA A 262 -11.60 12.71 0.08
C ALA A 262 -10.32 13.41 0.59
N LEU A 263 -9.61 14.11 -0.30
CA LEU A 263 -8.48 14.97 0.03
C LEU A 263 -8.90 16.16 0.91
N GLY A 264 -10.04 16.79 0.59
CA GLY A 264 -10.61 17.86 1.42
C GLY A 264 -10.96 17.38 2.85
N CYS A 265 -11.58 16.20 2.96
CA CYS A 265 -11.82 15.56 4.26
C CYS A 265 -10.52 15.22 5.00
N THR A 266 -9.49 14.74 4.28
CA THR A 266 -8.17 14.44 4.84
C THR A 266 -7.49 15.70 5.38
N LEU A 267 -7.58 16.81 4.66
CA LEU A 267 -7.08 18.11 5.10
C LEU A 267 -7.82 18.59 6.35
N TYR A 268 -9.16 18.52 6.34
CA TYR A 268 -9.98 18.89 7.49
C TYR A 268 -9.63 18.10 8.75
N ALA A 269 -9.31 16.81 8.61
CA ALA A 269 -8.99 15.95 9.74
C ALA A 269 -7.67 16.30 10.46
N ILE A 270 -6.78 17.07 9.83
CA ILE A 270 -5.44 17.41 10.38
C ILE A 270 -5.25 18.89 10.69
N MET A 271 -6.30 19.70 10.48
CA MET A 271 -6.37 21.10 10.91
C MET A 271 -6.90 21.20 12.35
#